data_AF-F2SP94-F1
#
_entry.id   AF-F2SP94-F1
#
_cell.length_a   1.000
_cell.length_b   1.000
_cell.length_c   1.000
_cell.angle_alpha   90.00
_cell.angle_beta   90.00
_cell.angle_gamma   90.00
#
_symmetry.space_group_name_H-M   'P 1'
#
loop_
_entity.id
_entity.type
_entity.pdbx_description
1 polymer ?
#
loop_
_entity_poly.entity_id
_entity_poly.type
_entity_poly.pdbx_seq_one_letter_code
_entity_poly.pdbx_strand_id
1 'polypeptide(L)'
;MSDLCSPALCRSLEQRVKRIEERLGIPLEGVSKAEDASSSSASAPPAFQAPAKEKDLPDSRVEAEGIGFDSAVIGVDGSKLGHEVADEDDDNMTSRIITSLLQPDRDSSQFPGVWSGTTGLGGITCPQLQAFLPPYSRAVELVDYYQEHVGWAYCLLHMPTLRRYLLETYQQLGAGYTPNLPILALICAVFALAKFFSQSTSAFSASDTSRDKPHREYIGMASQALAEAKHLEHPTVESIQTGILIGICLLVNTGAIRSARALAGSMYMSAQALGLHQLDSAKNKRLRQKGPYDKLDLEIKRRLWWHIASTDW
;
A
#
# COMPACT_ATOMS: atom_id res chain seq x y z
N MET A 1 -35.95 -24.36 -16.21
CA MET A 1 -35.14 -23.16 -15.89
C MET A 1 -33.92 -23.28 -16.75
N SER A 2 -33.88 -22.52 -17.84
CA SER A 2 -32.96 -22.74 -18.96
C SER A 2 -32.42 -21.40 -19.42
N ASP A 3 -31.17 -21.42 -19.88
CA ASP A 3 -30.31 -20.25 -20.09
C ASP A 3 -30.89 -19.17 -21.02
N LEU A 4 -30.66 -17.92 -20.64
CA LEU A 4 -30.80 -16.73 -21.49
C LEU A 4 -29.49 -15.93 -21.48
N CYS A 5 -28.38 -16.60 -21.77
CA CYS A 5 -27.18 -15.90 -22.23
C CYS A 5 -27.46 -15.35 -23.63
N SER A 6 -27.60 -14.03 -23.76
CA SER A 6 -27.97 -13.40 -25.03
C SER A 6 -26.88 -13.63 -26.09
N PRO A 7 -27.19 -14.18 -27.28
CA PRO A 7 -26.18 -14.54 -28.28
C PRO A 7 -25.41 -13.35 -28.85
N ALA A 8 -25.87 -12.11 -28.63
CA ALA A 8 -25.11 -10.91 -28.93
C ALA A 8 -23.89 -10.71 -28.00
N LEU A 9 -23.97 -11.15 -26.74
CA LEU A 9 -22.90 -11.00 -25.76
C LEU A 9 -21.74 -11.96 -26.05
N CYS A 10 -22.04 -13.23 -26.40
CA CYS A 10 -21.03 -14.21 -26.80
C CYS A 10 -20.22 -13.72 -28.02
N ARG A 11 -20.89 -13.26 -29.08
CA ARG A 11 -20.21 -12.71 -30.27
C ARG A 11 -19.33 -11.49 -29.94
N SER A 12 -19.74 -10.65 -28.99
CA SER A 12 -18.94 -9.51 -28.52
C SER A 12 -17.67 -9.96 -27.80
N LEU A 13 -17.75 -11.03 -27.00
CA LEU A 13 -16.60 -11.61 -26.29
C LEU A 13 -15.64 -12.30 -27.26
N GLU A 14 -16.14 -13.11 -28.20
CA GLU A 14 -15.34 -13.75 -29.26
C GLU A 14 -14.55 -12.73 -30.08
N GLN A 15 -15.19 -11.62 -30.49
CA GLN A 15 -14.53 -10.50 -31.18
C GLN A 15 -13.52 -9.73 -30.31
N ARG A 16 -13.62 -9.81 -28.98
CA ARG A 16 -12.63 -9.23 -28.05
C ARG A 16 -11.44 -10.17 -27.86
N VAL A 17 -11.68 -11.48 -27.72
CA VAL A 17 -10.63 -12.50 -27.63
C VAL A 17 -9.78 -12.51 -28.90
N LYS A 18 -10.41 -12.56 -30.09
CA LYS A 18 -9.68 -12.56 -31.36
C LYS A 18 -8.77 -11.35 -31.55
N ARG A 19 -9.20 -10.15 -31.12
CA ARG A 19 -8.36 -8.93 -31.12
C ARG A 19 -7.19 -8.96 -30.12
N ILE A 20 -7.28 -9.79 -29.09
CA ILE A 20 -6.19 -9.99 -28.11
C ILE A 20 -5.19 -11.01 -28.69
N GLU A 21 -5.68 -12.09 -29.32
CA GLU A 21 -4.84 -13.07 -30.02
C GLU A 21 -4.04 -12.43 -31.16
N GLU A 22 -4.68 -11.65 -32.03
CA GLU A 22 -4.04 -10.88 -33.10
C GLU A 22 -3.00 -9.86 -32.59
N ARG A 23 -3.14 -9.39 -31.34
CA ARG A 23 -2.18 -8.46 -30.70
C ARG A 23 -1.05 -9.13 -29.95
N LEU A 24 -1.19 -10.39 -29.56
CA LEU A 24 -0.20 -11.12 -28.75
C LEU A 24 0.56 -12.19 -29.54
N GLY A 25 0.11 -12.56 -30.75
CA GLY A 25 0.86 -13.42 -31.67
C GLY A 25 1.00 -14.88 -31.21
N ILE A 26 0.22 -15.32 -30.23
CA ILE A 26 0.26 -16.67 -29.65
C ILE A 26 -1.18 -17.21 -29.61
N PRO A 27 -1.53 -18.22 -30.44
CA PRO A 27 -2.83 -18.88 -30.36
C PRO A 27 -2.95 -19.73 -29.08
N LEU A 28 -4.05 -19.57 -28.35
CA LEU A 28 -4.34 -20.27 -27.09
C LEU A 28 -5.32 -21.45 -27.29
N GLU A 29 -5.01 -22.35 -28.24
CA GLU A 29 -5.65 -23.68 -28.28
C GLU A 29 -4.72 -24.73 -27.66
N GLY A 30 -5.19 -25.47 -26.64
CA GLY A 30 -4.44 -26.62 -26.12
C GLY A 30 -4.48 -26.92 -24.62
N VAL A 31 -5.53 -26.56 -23.87
CA VAL A 31 -5.69 -27.00 -22.47
C VAL A 31 -7.07 -27.65 -22.23
N SER A 32 -7.40 -28.68 -23.03
CA SER A 32 -8.57 -29.53 -22.80
C SER A 32 -8.59 -30.85 -23.59
N LYS A 33 -7.47 -31.61 -23.61
CA LYS A 33 -7.48 -33.07 -23.88
C LYS A 33 -6.14 -33.75 -23.58
N ALA A 34 -6.22 -35.02 -23.17
CA ALA A 34 -5.16 -36.00 -22.90
C ALA A 34 -4.74 -36.21 -21.43
N GLU A 35 -5.72 -36.54 -20.57
CA GLU A 35 -5.54 -37.75 -19.75
C GLU A 35 -5.79 -38.98 -20.65
N ASP A 36 -5.31 -40.16 -20.23
CA ASP A 36 -5.34 -41.46 -20.94
C ASP A 36 -4.39 -41.66 -22.14
N ALA A 37 -3.16 -42.13 -21.86
CA ALA A 37 -2.66 -43.42 -22.38
C ALA A 37 -1.25 -43.76 -21.85
N SER A 38 -1.09 -44.94 -21.25
CA SER A 38 0.23 -45.51 -20.93
C SER A 38 0.83 -46.23 -22.15
N SER A 39 2.13 -46.02 -22.44
CA SER A 39 3.11 -47.12 -22.62
C SER A 39 4.52 -46.68 -23.02
N SER A 40 5.51 -47.20 -22.28
CA SER A 40 6.85 -47.63 -22.68
C SER A 40 7.64 -46.89 -23.79
N SER A 41 8.74 -46.24 -23.42
CA SER A 41 10.09 -46.76 -23.73
C SER A 41 11.17 -46.08 -22.87
N ALA A 42 12.33 -46.73 -22.73
CA ALA A 42 13.39 -46.30 -21.81
C ALA A 42 14.55 -45.61 -22.54
N SER A 43 15.18 -44.64 -21.88
CA SER A 43 16.64 -44.43 -21.98
C SER A 43 17.19 -43.73 -20.72
N ALA A 44 18.43 -44.05 -20.37
CA ALA A 44 19.11 -43.62 -19.15
C ALA A 44 20.07 -42.42 -19.42
N PRO A 45 20.60 -41.73 -18.39
CA PRO A 45 21.25 -40.43 -18.54
C PRO A 45 22.77 -40.51 -18.76
N PRO A 46 23.41 -39.43 -19.26
CA PRO A 46 24.85 -39.22 -19.11
C PRO A 46 25.18 -38.53 -17.77
N ALA A 47 26.25 -38.96 -17.12
CA ALA A 47 26.74 -38.43 -15.86
C ALA A 47 28.12 -37.75 -16.01
N PHE A 48 28.33 -36.71 -15.20
CA PHE A 48 29.61 -36.16 -14.71
C PHE A 48 30.85 -36.02 -15.63
N GLN A 49 31.42 -34.81 -15.64
CA GLN A 49 32.88 -34.64 -15.66
C GLN A 49 33.34 -33.37 -14.90
N ALA A 50 34.41 -33.53 -14.11
CA ALA A 50 35.29 -32.51 -13.51
C ALA A 50 36.72 -33.09 -13.56
N PRO A 51 37.82 -32.31 -13.68
CA PRO A 51 38.39 -31.47 -12.58
C PRO A 51 38.95 -30.11 -13.13
N ALA A 52 39.89 -29.32 -12.55
CA ALA A 52 40.78 -29.46 -11.40
C ALA A 52 41.26 -28.11 -10.78
N LYS A 53 41.68 -28.18 -9.51
CA LYS A 53 42.71 -27.41 -8.75
C LYS A 53 43.17 -26.00 -9.20
N GLU A 54 42.77 -25.01 -8.39
CA GLU A 54 43.61 -24.28 -7.39
C GLU A 54 44.91 -23.56 -7.81
N LYS A 55 44.97 -22.25 -7.53
CA LYS A 55 46.19 -21.46 -7.24
C LYS A 55 45.85 -20.18 -6.45
N ASP A 56 46.79 -19.74 -5.60
CA ASP A 56 46.60 -18.72 -4.56
C ASP A 56 46.55 -17.24 -5.01
N LEU A 57 46.05 -16.44 -4.05
CA LEU A 57 46.03 -14.98 -3.82
C LEU A 57 47.07 -14.07 -4.54
N PRO A 58 46.78 -12.76 -4.73
CA PRO A 58 46.73 -11.82 -3.58
C PRO A 58 45.52 -10.88 -3.49
N ASP A 59 45.37 -10.33 -2.28
CA ASP A 59 44.35 -9.38 -1.84
C ASP A 59 44.63 -7.95 -2.38
N SER A 60 43.60 -7.26 -2.86
CA SER A 60 43.68 -5.84 -3.25
C SER A 60 42.42 -5.06 -2.87
N ARG A 61 42.40 -4.63 -1.60
CA ARG A 61 41.55 -3.57 -1.07
C ARG A 61 41.66 -2.29 -1.92
N VAL A 62 40.60 -1.98 -2.67
CA VAL A 62 40.43 -0.67 -3.32
C VAL A 62 39.57 0.21 -2.41
N GLU A 63 40.19 1.23 -1.84
CA GLU A 63 39.50 2.32 -1.15
C GLU A 63 38.93 3.27 -2.19
N ALA A 64 37.62 3.50 -2.15
CA ALA A 64 36.99 4.57 -2.92
C ALA A 64 36.87 5.79 -2.00
N GLU A 65 37.62 6.84 -2.33
CA GLU A 65 37.68 8.08 -1.56
C GLU A 65 36.32 8.80 -1.50
N GLY A 66 36.08 9.48 -0.38
CA GLY A 66 34.83 10.21 -0.17
C GLY A 66 34.74 11.46 -1.02
N ILE A 67 33.64 11.59 -1.79
CA ILE A 67 33.30 12.84 -2.48
C ILE A 67 32.66 13.78 -1.45
N GLY A 68 33.42 14.79 -1.02
CA GLY A 68 32.92 15.86 -0.15
C GLY A 68 31.85 16.70 -0.84
N PHE A 69 30.85 17.13 -0.08
CA PHE A 69 29.78 17.98 -0.58
C PHE A 69 30.16 19.46 -0.35
N ASP A 70 30.76 20.09 -1.36
CA ASP A 70 31.22 21.49 -1.24
C ASP A 70 30.05 22.46 -1.07
N SER A 71 30.18 23.33 -0.07
CA SER A 71 29.18 24.33 0.30
C SER A 71 29.28 25.55 -0.61
N ALA A 72 28.34 25.70 -1.53
CA ALA A 72 28.23 26.88 -2.38
C ALA A 72 27.67 28.08 -1.60
N VAL A 73 28.56 28.85 -0.96
CA VAL A 73 28.27 30.22 -0.51
C VAL A 73 28.25 31.13 -1.75
N ILE A 74 27.08 31.62 -2.13
CA ILE A 74 26.97 32.69 -3.13
C ILE A 74 27.24 34.02 -2.45
N GLY A 75 28.40 34.60 -2.74
CA GLY A 75 28.77 35.95 -2.31
C GLY A 75 27.92 37.01 -3.02
N VAL A 76 27.40 37.97 -2.26
CA VAL A 76 26.87 39.22 -2.80
C VAL A 76 28.06 40.13 -3.08
N ASP A 77 28.23 40.55 -4.33
CA ASP A 77 29.10 41.66 -4.70
C ASP A 77 28.31 42.68 -5.51
N GLY A 78 28.58 43.97 -5.32
CA GLY A 78 27.69 45.03 -5.75
C GLY A 78 28.44 46.22 -6.34
N SER A 79 28.03 46.65 -7.54
CA SER A 79 28.23 48.02 -8.03
C SER A 79 27.33 48.36 -9.22
N LYS A 80 26.65 49.51 -9.11
CA LYS A 80 26.36 50.57 -10.11
C LYS A 80 26.58 50.27 -11.61
N LEU A 81 25.79 50.78 -12.56
CA LEU A 81 24.69 51.76 -12.56
C LEU A 81 23.99 51.69 -13.94
N GLY A 82 22.68 51.91 -13.99
CA GLY A 82 21.94 52.05 -15.27
C GLY A 82 20.52 52.52 -15.01
N HIS A 83 20.22 53.76 -15.36
CA HIS A 83 18.89 54.35 -15.20
C HIS A 83 18.21 54.39 -16.56
N GLU A 84 17.14 53.60 -16.73
CA GLU A 84 16.20 53.74 -17.84
C GLU A 84 14.78 53.53 -17.29
N VAL A 85 13.82 54.28 -17.84
CA VAL A 85 12.47 54.44 -17.28
C VAL A 85 11.46 53.76 -18.21
N ALA A 86 10.76 52.74 -17.71
CA ALA A 86 9.50 52.25 -18.28
C ALA A 86 8.69 51.40 -17.27
N ASP A 87 7.41 51.75 -17.16
CA ASP A 87 6.22 50.96 -16.76
C ASP A 87 6.10 50.33 -15.35
N GLU A 88 5.23 50.97 -14.55
CA GLU A 88 4.90 50.71 -13.14
C GLU A 88 3.95 49.49 -12.92
N ASP A 89 4.18 48.33 -13.52
CA ASP A 89 3.31 47.14 -13.36
C ASP A 89 4.00 45.89 -12.77
N ASP A 90 5.33 45.80 -12.78
CA ASP A 90 6.04 44.61 -12.27
C ASP A 90 6.10 44.54 -10.72
N ASP A 91 6.07 45.70 -10.07
CA ASP A 91 5.96 45.80 -8.60
C ASP A 91 4.67 45.15 -8.09
N ASN A 92 3.59 45.16 -8.87
CA ASN A 92 2.33 44.49 -8.51
C ASN A 92 2.47 42.97 -8.61
N MET A 93 3.09 42.44 -9.67
CA MET A 93 3.33 40.99 -9.81
C MET A 93 4.27 40.49 -8.71
N THR A 94 5.39 41.17 -8.49
CA THR A 94 6.39 40.82 -7.48
C THR A 94 5.84 40.98 -6.06
N SER A 95 5.12 42.08 -5.77
CA SER A 95 4.44 42.24 -4.48
C SER A 95 3.32 41.22 -4.26
N ARG A 96 2.61 40.78 -5.31
CA ARG A 96 1.61 39.70 -5.19
C ARG A 96 2.26 38.33 -4.96
N ILE A 97 3.41 38.05 -5.56
CA ILE A 97 4.20 36.84 -5.26
C ILE A 97 4.70 36.88 -3.82
N ILE A 98 5.34 37.98 -3.40
CA ILE A 98 5.84 38.16 -2.03
C ILE A 98 4.69 38.12 -1.02
N THR A 99 3.55 38.77 -1.30
CA THR A 99 2.36 38.71 -0.42
C THR A 99 1.72 37.33 -0.41
N SER A 100 1.77 36.57 -1.51
CA SER A 100 1.33 35.16 -1.56
C SER A 100 2.29 34.20 -0.84
N LEU A 101 3.56 34.59 -0.66
CA LEU A 101 4.56 33.86 0.14
C LEU A 101 4.54 34.27 1.62
N LEU A 102 4.11 35.50 1.94
CA LEU A 102 4.01 36.04 3.30
C LEU A 102 2.58 35.99 3.89
N GLN A 103 1.58 35.49 3.15
CA GLN A 103 0.23 35.24 3.68
C GLN A 103 0.27 34.15 4.76
N PRO A 104 -0.06 34.45 6.03
CA PRO A 104 -0.13 33.44 7.09
C PRO A 104 -1.54 32.83 7.11
N ASP A 105 -1.96 32.23 5.99
CA ASP A 105 -3.23 31.48 5.91
C ASP A 105 -3.10 30.41 4.79
N ARG A 106 -3.02 29.10 5.06
CA ARG A 106 -3.45 28.38 6.26
C ARG A 106 -2.29 27.68 6.97
N ASP A 107 -1.84 28.25 8.09
CA ASP A 107 -1.08 27.48 9.08
C ASP A 107 -1.99 26.56 9.91
N SER A 108 -2.50 25.55 9.21
CA SER A 108 -2.49 24.18 9.73
C SER A 108 -1.44 23.36 8.98
N SER A 109 -0.27 23.98 8.72
CA SER A 109 1.01 23.33 8.38
C SER A 109 1.59 22.55 9.57
N GLN A 110 0.70 22.03 10.43
CA GLN A 110 1.02 21.25 11.59
C GLN A 110 1.65 19.93 11.12
N PHE A 111 2.98 19.85 11.24
CA PHE A 111 3.73 18.60 11.19
C PHE A 111 3.76 17.81 12.54
N PRO A 112 2.62 17.68 13.27
CA PRO A 112 2.39 16.54 14.16
C PRO A 112 1.01 15.92 13.87
N GLY A 113 0.95 14.80 13.13
CA GLY A 113 -0.38 14.30 12.71
C GLY A 113 -0.50 12.89 12.15
N VAL A 114 0.56 12.27 11.61
CA VAL A 114 0.42 10.91 11.03
C VAL A 114 0.00 9.89 12.11
N TRP A 115 0.46 10.12 13.35
CA TRP A 115 0.22 9.29 14.55
C TRP A 115 -0.13 10.12 15.80
N SER A 116 -0.19 11.46 15.69
CA SER A 116 -0.47 12.29 16.86
C SER A 116 -1.89 12.01 17.34
N GLY A 117 -1.99 11.38 18.52
CA GLY A 117 -3.28 11.19 19.19
C GLY A 117 -3.98 12.54 19.30
N THR A 118 -5.13 12.65 18.64
CA THR A 118 -5.97 13.84 18.74
C THR A 118 -6.31 14.09 20.20
N THR A 119 -6.23 15.34 20.61
CA THR A 119 -6.29 15.79 22.01
C THR A 119 -7.60 15.40 22.69
N GLY A 120 -7.57 14.24 23.34
CA GLY A 120 -8.55 13.75 24.31
C GLY A 120 -7.88 12.67 25.15
N LEU A 121 -7.88 12.81 26.47
CA LEU A 121 -7.22 11.88 27.42
C LEU A 121 -7.95 10.52 27.57
N GLY A 122 -8.76 10.14 26.59
CA GLY A 122 -9.45 8.85 26.52
C GLY A 122 -8.84 7.97 25.44
N GLY A 123 -8.41 6.76 25.82
CA GLY A 123 -8.19 5.68 24.85
C GLY A 123 -9.49 5.29 24.15
N ILE A 124 -9.38 4.54 23.05
CA ILE A 124 -10.50 4.11 22.23
C ILE A 124 -11.44 3.22 23.07
N THR A 125 -12.65 3.72 23.30
CA THR A 125 -13.67 3.00 24.08
C THR A 125 -14.64 2.25 23.18
N CYS A 126 -15.17 1.11 23.66
CA CYS A 126 -16.18 0.35 22.94
C CYS A 126 -17.42 1.20 22.54
N PRO A 127 -18.03 2.04 23.41
CA PRO A 127 -19.16 2.88 23.01
C PRO A 127 -18.82 3.90 21.92
N GLN A 128 -17.61 4.49 21.94
CA GLN A 128 -17.14 5.37 20.88
C GLN A 128 -17.05 4.62 19.54
N LEU A 129 -16.51 3.40 19.54
CA LEU A 129 -16.44 2.56 18.34
C LEU A 129 -17.82 2.13 17.82
N GLN A 130 -18.77 1.83 18.70
CA GLN A 130 -20.16 1.53 18.32
C GLN A 130 -20.85 2.72 17.62
N ALA A 131 -20.57 3.95 18.04
CA ALA A 131 -21.07 5.17 17.39
C ALA A 131 -20.25 5.57 16.14
N PHE A 132 -18.99 5.15 16.06
CA PHE A 132 -18.10 5.47 14.95
C PHE A 132 -18.32 4.55 13.74
N LEU A 133 -18.36 3.24 13.96
CA LEU A 133 -18.42 2.24 12.89
C LEU A 133 -19.81 2.20 12.21
N PRO A 134 -19.88 1.90 10.91
CA PRO A 134 -21.15 1.72 10.22
C PRO A 134 -21.87 0.43 10.69
N PRO A 135 -23.16 0.23 10.37
CA PRO A 135 -23.82 -1.06 10.58
C PRO A 135 -23.09 -2.20 9.86
N TYR A 136 -23.11 -3.41 10.43
CA TYR A 136 -22.35 -4.56 9.89
C TYR A 136 -22.64 -4.88 8.41
N SER A 137 -23.89 -4.73 7.94
CA SER A 137 -24.24 -4.89 6.52
C SER A 137 -23.47 -3.91 5.63
N ARG A 138 -23.46 -2.63 6.02
CA ARG A 138 -22.73 -1.56 5.31
C ARG A 138 -21.21 -1.73 5.41
N ALA A 139 -20.73 -2.30 6.51
CA ALA A 139 -19.33 -2.66 6.70
C ALA A 139 -18.88 -3.74 5.70
N VAL A 140 -19.72 -4.76 5.46
CA VAL A 140 -19.49 -5.79 4.43
C VAL A 140 -19.47 -5.17 3.03
N GLU A 141 -20.44 -4.30 2.71
CA GLU A 141 -20.47 -3.58 1.41
C GLU A 141 -19.19 -2.78 1.13
N LEU A 142 -18.59 -2.15 2.16
CA LEU A 142 -17.32 -1.44 2.02
C LEU A 142 -16.13 -2.38 1.78
N VAL A 143 -16.08 -3.55 2.44
CA VAL A 143 -15.04 -4.57 2.19
C VAL A 143 -15.18 -5.17 0.80
N ASP A 144 -16.40 -5.41 0.34
CA ASP A 144 -16.69 -5.98 -0.98
C ASP A 144 -16.36 -4.97 -2.10
N TYR A 145 -16.73 -3.69 -1.92
CA TYR A 145 -16.32 -2.62 -2.83
C TYR A 145 -14.78 -2.50 -2.91
N TYR A 146 -14.08 -2.55 -1.76
CA TYR A 146 -12.62 -2.59 -1.73
C TYR A 146 -12.08 -3.78 -2.53
N GLN A 147 -12.61 -4.99 -2.32
CA GLN A 147 -12.16 -6.19 -3.02
C GLN A 147 -12.24 -6.05 -4.54
N GLU A 148 -13.39 -5.57 -5.03
CA GLU A 148 -13.70 -5.47 -6.45
C GLU A 148 -12.91 -4.34 -7.14
N HIS A 149 -12.81 -3.17 -6.50
CA HIS A 149 -12.30 -1.95 -7.15
C HIS A 149 -10.85 -1.60 -6.80
N VAL A 150 -10.34 -2.03 -5.65
CA VAL A 150 -9.05 -1.56 -5.08
C VAL A 150 -8.09 -2.71 -4.77
N GLY A 151 -8.59 -3.83 -4.25
CA GLY A 151 -7.78 -4.93 -3.73
C GLY A 151 -6.89 -5.60 -4.79
N TRP A 152 -7.35 -5.66 -6.04
CA TRP A 152 -6.59 -6.21 -7.16
C TRP A 152 -5.31 -5.41 -7.49
N ALA A 153 -5.32 -4.09 -7.28
CA ALA A 153 -4.20 -3.22 -7.63
C ALA A 153 -3.01 -3.34 -6.67
N TYR A 154 -3.28 -3.69 -5.40
CA TYR A 154 -2.26 -3.72 -4.35
C TYR A 154 -2.00 -5.13 -3.79
N CYS A 155 -2.98 -6.05 -3.84
CA CYS A 155 -2.86 -7.46 -3.42
C CYS A 155 -2.31 -7.73 -1.99
N LEU A 156 -2.32 -6.71 -1.12
CA LEU A 156 -1.71 -6.73 0.22
C LEU A 156 -2.46 -7.57 1.25
N LEU A 157 -3.77 -7.80 1.04
CA LEU A 157 -4.68 -8.41 2.00
C LEU A 157 -5.19 -9.77 1.53
N HIS A 158 -5.38 -10.69 2.47
CA HIS A 158 -6.11 -11.93 2.21
C HIS A 158 -7.58 -11.74 2.59
N MET A 159 -8.46 -11.66 1.57
CA MET A 159 -9.85 -11.28 1.75
C MET A 159 -10.66 -12.17 2.72
N PRO A 160 -10.50 -13.52 2.74
CA PRO A 160 -11.12 -14.36 3.76
C PRO A 160 -10.68 -14.02 5.19
N THR A 161 -9.40 -13.67 5.40
CA THR A 161 -8.89 -13.23 6.71
C THR A 161 -9.50 -11.88 7.09
N LEU A 162 -9.56 -10.92 6.16
CA LEU A 162 -10.17 -9.61 6.41
C LEU A 162 -11.67 -9.71 6.75
N ARG A 163 -12.44 -10.56 6.05
CA ARG A 163 -13.85 -10.81 6.37
C ARG A 163 -14.03 -11.47 7.75
N ARG A 164 -13.13 -12.39 8.13
CA ARG A 164 -13.10 -12.96 9.50
C ARG A 164 -12.82 -11.88 10.55
N TYR A 165 -11.77 -11.07 10.33
CA TYR A 165 -11.43 -9.95 11.21
C TYR A 165 -12.57 -8.95 11.37
N LEU A 166 -13.30 -8.65 10.29
CA LEU A 166 -14.50 -7.81 10.35
C LEU A 166 -15.56 -8.41 11.27
N LEU A 167 -15.96 -9.66 11.04
CA LEU A 167 -16.96 -10.34 11.87
C LEU A 167 -16.55 -10.39 13.34
N GLU A 168 -15.32 -10.79 13.62
CA GLU A 168 -14.77 -10.95 14.97
C GLU A 168 -14.71 -9.60 15.71
N THR A 169 -14.35 -8.51 15.02
CA THR A 169 -14.37 -7.14 15.55
C THR A 169 -15.80 -6.70 15.94
N TYR A 170 -16.80 -6.93 15.08
CA TYR A 170 -18.19 -6.57 15.39
C TYR A 170 -18.80 -7.43 16.50
N GLN A 171 -18.40 -8.70 16.62
CA GLN A 171 -18.80 -9.58 17.73
C GLN A 171 -18.21 -9.12 19.07
N GLN A 172 -16.91 -8.80 19.11
CA GLN A 172 -16.24 -8.24 20.29
C GLN A 172 -16.92 -6.93 20.73
N LEU A 173 -17.19 -6.05 19.77
CA LEU A 173 -17.84 -4.77 20.00
C LEU A 173 -19.28 -4.93 20.50
N GLY A 174 -20.06 -5.87 19.95
CA GLY A 174 -21.41 -6.18 20.43
C GLY A 174 -21.44 -6.79 21.83
N ALA A 175 -20.36 -7.47 22.23
CA ALA A 175 -20.16 -8.01 23.57
C ALA A 175 -19.52 -7.02 24.57
N GLY A 176 -19.25 -5.77 24.16
CA GLY A 176 -18.70 -4.72 25.02
C GLY A 176 -17.18 -4.72 25.18
N TYR A 177 -16.46 -5.58 24.44
CA TYR A 177 -15.00 -5.67 24.49
C TYR A 177 -14.33 -4.69 23.51
N THR A 178 -13.18 -4.15 23.89
CA THR A 178 -12.29 -3.43 22.96
C THR A 178 -11.66 -4.42 21.98
N PRO A 179 -11.79 -4.22 20.65
CA PRO A 179 -11.22 -5.11 19.66
C PRO A 179 -9.70 -4.94 19.55
N ASN A 180 -9.05 -5.88 18.84
CA ASN A 180 -7.63 -5.77 18.50
C ASN A 180 -7.37 -4.49 17.67
N LEU A 181 -6.58 -3.57 18.22
CA LEU A 181 -6.42 -2.22 17.66
C LEU A 181 -5.72 -2.19 16.27
N PRO A 182 -4.63 -2.94 16.00
CA PRO A 182 -4.10 -3.09 14.65
C PRO A 182 -5.13 -3.63 13.63
N ILE A 183 -5.95 -4.61 14.01
CA ILE A 183 -7.00 -5.17 13.15
C ILE A 183 -8.12 -4.14 12.90
N LEU A 184 -8.56 -3.44 13.93
CA LEU A 184 -9.53 -2.34 13.81
C LEU A 184 -9.01 -1.24 12.86
N ALA A 185 -7.73 -0.88 13.00
CA ALA A 185 -7.13 0.13 12.15
C ALA A 185 -7.07 -0.32 10.68
N LEU A 186 -6.75 -1.58 10.43
CA LEU A 186 -6.76 -2.19 9.09
C LEU A 186 -8.16 -2.13 8.46
N ILE A 187 -9.19 -2.48 9.23
CA ILE A 187 -10.60 -2.38 8.79
C ILE A 187 -10.96 -0.93 8.44
N CYS A 188 -10.59 0.03 9.29
CA CYS A 188 -10.80 1.45 9.02
C CYS A 188 -10.04 1.94 7.77
N ALA A 189 -8.79 1.53 7.55
CA ALA A 189 -8.06 1.88 6.32
C ALA A 189 -8.68 1.29 5.05
N VAL A 190 -9.24 0.08 5.12
CA VAL A 190 -10.05 -0.52 4.03
C VAL A 190 -11.31 0.31 3.77
N PHE A 191 -12.04 0.73 4.81
CA PHE A 191 -13.21 1.61 4.64
C PHE A 191 -12.83 2.97 4.06
N ALA A 192 -11.69 3.54 4.45
CA ALA A 192 -11.17 4.78 3.89
C ALA A 192 -10.91 4.65 2.39
N LEU A 193 -10.22 3.60 1.95
CA LEU A 193 -9.96 3.34 0.54
C LEU A 193 -11.23 3.08 -0.26
N ALA A 194 -12.14 2.24 0.26
CA ALA A 194 -13.43 1.99 -0.36
C ALA A 194 -14.20 3.30 -0.56
N LYS A 195 -14.28 4.14 0.49
CA LYS A 195 -14.92 5.46 0.39
C LYS A 195 -14.22 6.39 -0.59
N PHE A 196 -12.89 6.48 -0.54
CA PHE A 196 -12.10 7.33 -1.42
C PHE A 196 -12.35 7.00 -2.89
N PHE A 197 -12.18 5.74 -3.29
CA PHE A 197 -12.40 5.32 -4.68
C PHE A 197 -13.88 5.28 -5.08
N SER A 198 -14.82 5.15 -4.14
CA SER A 198 -16.26 5.22 -4.43
C SER A 198 -16.76 6.58 -4.89
N GLN A 199 -16.05 7.67 -4.55
CA GLN A 199 -16.42 9.03 -4.99
C GLN A 199 -16.37 9.18 -6.52
N SER A 200 -15.52 8.39 -7.18
CA SER A 200 -15.39 8.34 -8.64
C SER A 200 -16.41 7.41 -9.32
N THR A 201 -17.18 6.62 -8.55
CA THR A 201 -18.06 5.57 -9.07
C THR A 201 -19.53 5.90 -8.81
N SER A 202 -20.24 6.30 -9.87
CA SER A 202 -21.65 6.74 -9.81
C SER A 202 -22.59 5.74 -9.12
N ALA A 203 -22.38 4.43 -9.34
CA ALA A 203 -23.23 3.38 -8.77
C ALA A 203 -23.15 3.28 -7.23
N PHE A 204 -21.98 3.44 -6.62
CA PHE A 204 -21.84 3.40 -5.16
C PHE A 204 -22.19 4.74 -4.51
N SER A 205 -21.96 5.84 -5.23
CA SER A 205 -22.37 7.20 -4.83
C SER A 205 -23.90 7.36 -4.73
N ALA A 206 -24.65 6.65 -5.58
CA ALA A 206 -26.12 6.67 -5.62
C ALA A 206 -26.82 5.84 -4.51
N SER A 207 -26.07 5.05 -3.73
CA SER A 207 -26.58 4.48 -2.48
C SER A 207 -26.82 5.60 -1.45
N ASP A 208 -27.66 5.38 -0.43
CA ASP A 208 -27.87 6.36 0.65
C ASP A 208 -26.62 6.44 1.55
N THR A 209 -25.62 7.15 1.03
CA THR A 209 -24.32 7.38 1.64
C THR A 209 -24.34 8.50 2.69
N SER A 210 -25.50 9.14 2.90
CA SER A 210 -25.66 10.33 3.75
C SER A 210 -25.28 10.11 5.22
N ARG A 211 -25.34 8.86 5.69
CA ARG A 211 -25.03 8.44 7.07
C ARG A 211 -23.63 7.86 7.24
N ASP A 212 -22.89 7.65 6.14
CA ASP A 212 -21.53 7.13 6.19
C ASP A 212 -20.52 8.24 6.47
N LYS A 213 -19.47 7.92 7.24
CA LYS A 213 -18.35 8.83 7.45
C LYS A 213 -17.50 9.00 6.17
N PRO A 214 -16.92 10.19 5.93
CA PRO A 214 -15.97 10.42 4.83
C PRO A 214 -14.65 9.67 5.08
N HIS A 215 -13.91 9.38 4.01
CA HIS A 215 -12.64 8.61 4.07
C HIS A 215 -11.64 9.16 5.11
N ARG A 216 -11.57 10.48 5.27
CA ARG A 216 -10.68 11.16 6.23
C ARG A 216 -10.93 10.79 7.69
N GLU A 217 -12.19 10.53 8.07
CA GLU A 217 -12.52 10.13 9.44
C GLU A 217 -12.11 8.69 9.72
N TYR A 218 -12.26 7.81 8.72
CA TYR A 218 -11.73 6.45 8.79
C TYR A 218 -10.20 6.43 8.86
N ILE A 219 -9.49 7.31 8.13
CA ILE A 219 -8.04 7.49 8.28
C ILE A 219 -7.69 7.96 9.69
N GLY A 220 -8.39 8.97 10.22
CA GLY A 220 -8.18 9.46 11.58
C GLY A 220 -8.35 8.38 12.65
N MET A 221 -9.41 7.57 12.55
CA MET A 221 -9.65 6.46 13.46
C MET A 221 -8.60 5.34 13.31
N ALA A 222 -8.14 5.05 12.09
CA ALA A 222 -7.05 4.12 11.86
C ALA A 222 -5.75 4.61 12.50
N SER A 223 -5.35 5.86 12.26
CA SER A 223 -4.17 6.49 12.90
C SER A 223 -4.26 6.50 14.43
N GLN A 224 -5.44 6.78 15.02
CA GLN A 224 -5.62 6.74 16.47
C GLN A 224 -5.47 5.31 17.03
N ALA A 225 -6.12 4.32 16.41
CA ALA A 225 -6.02 2.92 16.84
C ALA A 225 -4.59 2.38 16.72
N LEU A 226 -3.89 2.76 15.65
CA LEU A 226 -2.49 2.47 15.44
C LEU A 226 -1.56 3.12 16.49
N ALA A 227 -1.82 4.37 16.87
CA ALA A 227 -1.03 5.07 17.89
C ALA A 227 -1.24 4.44 19.28
N GLU A 228 -2.47 4.12 19.65
CA GLU A 228 -2.80 3.44 20.91
C GLU A 228 -2.27 2.00 20.96
N ALA A 229 -2.17 1.33 19.81
CA ALA A 229 -1.50 0.04 19.67
C ALA A 229 0.02 0.09 19.82
N LYS A 230 0.65 1.28 19.92
CA LYS A 230 2.10 1.47 20.02
C LYS A 230 2.89 0.75 18.92
N HIS A 231 2.45 0.92 17.66
CA HIS A 231 2.95 0.10 16.55
C HIS A 231 4.34 0.51 16.00
N LEU A 232 4.98 1.56 16.52
CA LEU A 232 6.42 1.81 16.31
C LEU A 232 7.22 0.84 17.17
N GLU A 233 6.81 0.68 18.43
CA GLU A 233 7.47 -0.18 19.41
C GLU A 233 7.10 -1.66 19.23
N HIS A 234 5.85 -1.93 18.83
CA HIS A 234 5.28 -3.28 18.67
C HIS A 234 4.64 -3.43 17.27
N PRO A 235 5.43 -3.41 16.18
CA PRO A 235 4.89 -3.54 14.83
C PRO A 235 4.23 -4.92 14.62
N THR A 236 3.14 -4.93 13.85
CA THR A 236 2.39 -6.11 13.43
C THR A 236 2.25 -6.15 11.91
N VAL A 237 1.83 -7.27 11.35
CA VAL A 237 1.57 -7.38 9.90
C VAL A 237 0.43 -6.44 9.50
N GLU A 238 -0.61 -6.40 10.34
CA GLU A 238 -1.81 -5.60 10.19
C GLU A 238 -1.51 -4.11 10.31
N SER A 239 -0.62 -3.69 11.23
CA SER A 239 -0.22 -2.29 11.31
C SER A 239 0.59 -1.84 10.09
N ILE A 240 1.45 -2.71 9.54
CA ILE A 240 2.19 -2.42 8.30
C ILE A 240 1.24 -2.32 7.11
N GLN A 241 0.30 -3.26 6.97
CA GLN A 241 -0.78 -3.18 5.97
C GLN A 241 -1.54 -1.85 6.11
N THR A 242 -1.95 -1.49 7.32
CA THR A 242 -2.70 -0.26 7.58
C THR A 242 -1.93 0.99 7.15
N GLY A 243 -0.66 1.12 7.56
CA GLY A 243 0.17 2.28 7.20
C GLY A 243 0.39 2.40 5.68
N ILE A 244 0.57 1.29 4.97
CA ILE A 244 0.66 1.28 3.49
C ILE A 244 -0.66 1.74 2.86
N LEU A 245 -1.81 1.23 3.34
CA LEU A 245 -3.14 1.61 2.82
C LEU A 245 -3.47 3.09 3.07
N ILE A 246 -3.09 3.63 4.23
CA ILE A 246 -3.17 5.08 4.50
C ILE A 246 -2.22 5.85 3.58
N GLY A 247 -0.98 5.36 3.38
CA GLY A 247 -0.01 5.94 2.45
C GLY A 247 -0.57 6.06 1.03
N ILE A 248 -1.27 5.04 0.53
CA ILE A 248 -1.97 5.07 -0.76
C ILE A 248 -3.02 6.20 -0.80
N CYS A 249 -3.86 6.35 0.22
CA CYS A 249 -4.81 7.47 0.30
C CYS A 249 -4.12 8.85 0.24
N LEU A 250 -2.96 8.98 0.90
CA LEU A 250 -2.18 10.21 0.91
C LEU A 250 -1.49 10.49 -0.44
N LEU A 251 -1.03 9.46 -1.17
CA LEU A 251 -0.38 9.62 -2.47
C LEU A 251 -1.33 10.08 -3.57
N VAL A 252 -2.58 9.59 -3.59
CA VAL A 252 -3.56 10.01 -4.61
C VAL A 252 -4.09 11.43 -4.33
N ASN A 253 -3.93 11.93 -3.10
CA ASN A 253 -4.23 13.31 -2.74
C ASN A 253 -3.01 14.21 -2.97
N THR A 254 -3.05 15.05 -4.02
CA THR A 254 -1.90 15.76 -4.61
C THR A 254 -1.09 16.70 -3.68
N GLY A 255 -1.53 16.95 -2.46
CA GLY A 255 -0.82 17.76 -1.46
C GLY A 255 -0.02 17.01 -0.38
N ALA A 256 -0.15 15.67 -0.25
CA ALA A 256 0.29 14.94 0.95
C ALA A 256 1.56 14.06 0.77
N ILE A 257 2.32 14.26 -0.31
CA ILE A 257 3.50 13.45 -0.68
C ILE A 257 4.54 13.29 0.45
N ARG A 258 4.84 14.36 1.21
CA ARG A 258 5.80 14.31 2.33
C ARG A 258 5.33 13.40 3.46
N SER A 259 4.06 13.48 3.82
CA SER A 259 3.44 12.63 4.85
C SER A 259 3.38 11.17 4.41
N ALA A 260 3.09 10.93 3.12
CA ALA A 260 3.11 9.59 2.54
C ALA A 260 4.52 8.95 2.58
N ARG A 261 5.57 9.70 2.20
CA ARG A 261 6.97 9.20 2.26
C ARG A 261 7.45 9.00 3.70
N ALA A 262 7.08 9.88 4.63
CA ALA A 262 7.39 9.69 6.06
C ALA A 262 6.72 8.41 6.63
N LEU A 263 5.45 8.16 6.26
CA LEU A 263 4.75 6.94 6.63
C LEU A 263 5.38 5.69 5.99
N ALA A 264 5.76 5.75 4.71
CA ALA A 264 6.45 4.66 4.02
C ALA A 264 7.78 4.30 4.71
N GLY A 265 8.60 5.29 5.07
CA GLY A 265 9.84 5.08 5.84
C GLY A 265 9.60 4.44 7.21
N SER A 266 8.53 4.84 7.92
CA SER A 266 8.12 4.17 9.16
C SER A 266 7.73 2.72 8.93
N MET A 267 6.96 2.41 7.88
CA MET A 267 6.55 1.03 7.56
C MET A 267 7.73 0.17 7.10
N TYR A 268 8.72 0.75 6.43
CA TYR A 268 10.00 0.08 6.13
C TYR A 268 10.73 -0.33 7.41
N MET A 269 10.90 0.58 8.38
CA MET A 269 11.53 0.27 9.67
C MET A 269 10.76 -0.83 10.43
N SER A 270 9.42 -0.75 10.45
CA SER A 270 8.56 -1.79 11.04
C SER A 270 8.71 -3.15 10.34
N ALA A 271 8.82 -3.17 9.01
CA ALA A 271 9.07 -4.38 8.22
C ALA A 271 10.48 -4.96 8.47
N GLN A 272 11.48 -4.12 8.70
CA GLN A 272 12.81 -4.57 9.11
C GLN A 272 12.79 -5.19 10.51
N ALA A 273 12.10 -4.58 11.48
CA ALA A 273 11.94 -5.10 12.83
C ALA A 273 11.25 -6.48 12.87
N LEU A 274 10.26 -6.71 11.98
CA LEU A 274 9.64 -8.03 11.79
C LEU A 274 10.46 -9.01 10.93
N GLY A 275 11.68 -8.63 10.51
CA GLY A 275 12.56 -9.48 9.72
C GLY A 275 12.07 -9.74 8.29
N LEU A 276 11.15 -8.93 7.75
CA LEU A 276 10.53 -9.20 6.44
C LEU A 276 11.57 -9.20 5.30
N HIS A 277 12.59 -8.35 5.41
CA HIS A 277 13.75 -8.31 4.53
C HIS A 277 14.56 -9.63 4.43
N GLN A 278 14.42 -10.55 5.40
CA GLN A 278 15.15 -11.83 5.43
C GLN A 278 14.26 -13.05 5.15
N LEU A 279 12.96 -12.88 4.84
CA LEU A 279 11.99 -13.98 4.71
C LEU A 279 12.49 -15.09 3.78
N ASP A 280 13.04 -14.72 2.62
CA ASP A 280 13.48 -15.66 1.59
C ASP A 280 15.01 -15.86 1.55
N SER A 281 15.71 -15.49 2.63
CA SER A 281 17.11 -15.86 2.85
C SER A 281 17.30 -17.37 2.89
N ALA A 282 18.49 -17.84 2.49
CA ALA A 282 18.82 -19.28 2.51
C ALA A 282 18.69 -19.89 3.92
N LYS A 283 19.01 -19.12 4.97
CA LYS A 283 18.82 -19.51 6.38
C LYS A 283 17.34 -19.76 6.69
N ASN A 284 16.47 -18.80 6.39
CA ASN A 284 15.04 -18.91 6.74
C ASN A 284 14.30 -19.93 5.87
N LYS A 285 14.71 -20.12 4.60
CA LYS A 285 14.25 -21.23 3.75
C LYS A 285 14.61 -22.60 4.35
N ARG A 286 15.86 -22.80 4.80
CA ARG A 286 16.30 -24.04 5.48
C ARG A 286 15.59 -24.27 6.81
N LEU A 287 15.26 -23.22 7.57
CA LEU A 287 14.49 -23.35 8.81
C LEU A 287 13.05 -23.81 8.53
N ARG A 288 12.37 -23.25 7.52
CA ARG A 288 11.02 -23.68 7.11
C ARG A 288 10.94 -25.11 6.57
N GLN A 289 12.05 -25.70 6.11
CA GLN A 289 12.10 -27.10 5.70
C GLN A 289 12.09 -28.08 6.89
N LYS A 290 12.33 -27.62 8.12
CA LYS A 290 12.46 -28.46 9.33
C LYS A 290 11.15 -28.65 10.12
N GLY A 291 10.06 -28.02 9.70
CA GLY A 291 8.78 -28.11 10.43
C GLY A 291 7.63 -27.44 9.68
N PRO A 292 6.39 -27.56 10.19
CA PRO A 292 5.25 -26.86 9.63
C PRO A 292 5.44 -25.34 9.76
N TYR A 293 4.99 -24.61 8.75
CA TYR A 293 4.94 -23.15 8.76
C TYR A 293 3.66 -22.67 8.08
N ASP A 294 3.16 -21.50 8.49
CA ASP A 294 2.00 -20.90 7.83
C ASP A 294 2.42 -20.32 6.46
N LYS A 295 1.84 -20.90 5.40
CA LYS A 295 2.08 -20.50 4.02
C LYS A 295 1.40 -19.16 3.69
N LEU A 296 0.27 -18.85 4.32
CA LEU A 296 -0.49 -17.63 4.11
C LEU A 296 0.23 -16.43 4.75
N ASP A 297 0.61 -16.55 6.02
CA ASP A 297 1.42 -15.55 6.72
C ASP A 297 2.72 -15.24 5.98
N LEU A 298 3.45 -16.27 5.53
CA LEU A 298 4.68 -16.10 4.74
C LEU A 298 4.43 -15.32 3.45
N GLU A 299 3.32 -15.59 2.75
CA GLU A 299 2.98 -14.96 1.49
C GLU A 299 2.52 -13.51 1.66
N ILE A 300 1.70 -13.21 2.68
CA ILE A 300 1.32 -11.83 3.04
C ILE A 300 2.58 -11.01 3.37
N LYS A 301 3.45 -11.55 4.23
CA LYS A 301 4.73 -10.92 4.61
C LYS A 301 5.65 -10.69 3.42
N ARG A 302 5.71 -11.63 2.47
CA ARG A 302 6.46 -11.47 1.21
C ARG A 302 5.92 -10.32 0.37
N ARG A 303 4.59 -10.24 0.18
CA ARG A 303 3.96 -9.16 -0.61
C ARG A 303 4.19 -7.79 0.00
N LEU A 304 4.09 -7.66 1.33
CA LEU A 304 4.36 -6.41 2.02
C LEU A 304 5.81 -5.94 1.80
N TRP A 305 6.78 -6.85 1.92
CA TRP A 305 8.18 -6.52 1.67
C TRP A 305 8.43 -6.04 0.23
N TRP A 306 7.91 -6.78 -0.77
CA TRP A 306 8.05 -6.39 -2.17
C TRP A 306 7.33 -5.09 -2.51
N HIS A 307 6.16 -4.83 -1.93
CA HIS A 307 5.45 -3.58 -2.11
C HIS A 307 6.28 -2.40 -1.59
N ILE A 308 6.75 -2.45 -0.33
CA ILE A 308 7.60 -1.41 0.28
C ILE A 308 8.84 -1.17 -0.60
N ALA A 309 9.58 -2.21 -0.96
CA ALA A 309 10.77 -2.10 -1.79
C ALA A 309 10.48 -1.52 -3.19
N SER A 310 9.30 -1.76 -3.76
CA SER A 310 8.89 -1.19 -5.06
C SER A 310 8.42 0.26 -5.00
N THR A 311 8.25 0.83 -3.80
CA THR A 311 7.76 2.21 -3.57
C THR A 311 8.82 3.18 -3.00
N ASP A 312 10.04 2.69 -2.78
CA ASP A 312 11.13 3.44 -2.13
C ASP A 312 11.92 4.37 -3.07
N TRP A 313 11.89 4.10 -4.37
CA TRP A 313 12.57 4.90 -5.42
C TRP A 313 11.98 6.31 -5.61
#